data_AF-A0A956B371-F1
#
_entry.id   AF-A0A956B371-F1
#
_cell.length_a   1.000
_cell.length_b   1.000
_cell.length_c   1.000
_cell.angle_alpha   90.00
_cell.angle_beta   90.00
_cell.angle_gamma   90.00
#
_symmetry.space_group_name_H-M   'P 1'
#
loop_
_entity.id
_entity.type
_entity.pdbx_description
1 polymer ?
#
loop_
_entity_poly.entity_id
_entity_poly.type
_entity_poly.pdbx_seq_one_letter_code
_entity_poly.pdbx_strand_id
1 'polypeptide(L)'
;MEPVTRWTAAILLALITAGCGDPLVNADYRGEPILRLVGRIASLRGGTDIGPDEEALVSMFWNTDLTATTPALVEQRSVSTNVEFPNAFEVLVFDPPAEEHLLTSDPRLGVGFLLVYVDRDGDRVYGAADDIIGGNVTKALVWAVQDLDAASSPFGTDIPTGFSLVNLPAAECSMPPPDDHHFTGDPKVNSCTTDDVCPPDFTCDATYRVCVPRDGFDLVIGDEFDLDRATCAP
;
A
#
# COMPACT_ATOMS: atom_id res chain seq x y z
N MET A 1 66.99 -24.99 34.63
CA MET A 1 66.79 -24.11 33.45
C MET A 1 65.90 -24.86 32.50
N GLU A 2 64.59 -24.67 32.63
CA GLU A 2 63.56 -25.31 31.79
C GLU A 2 62.80 -24.20 31.05
N PRO A 3 62.50 -24.36 29.75
CA PRO A 3 61.87 -23.33 28.95
C PRO A 3 60.36 -23.25 29.20
N VAL A 4 59.94 -22.03 29.54
CA VAL A 4 58.57 -21.54 29.54
C VAL A 4 58.03 -21.54 28.09
N THR A 5 56.69 -21.48 27.95
CA THR A 5 55.93 -20.92 26.82
C THR A 5 55.38 -21.90 25.76
N ARG A 6 54.22 -22.53 26.05
CA ARG A 6 53.29 -23.10 25.05
C ARG A 6 51.82 -23.08 25.50
N TRP A 7 51.29 -21.97 26.00
CA TRP A 7 49.90 -21.94 26.52
C TRP A 7 49.09 -20.68 26.16
N THR A 8 49.47 -19.92 25.13
CA THR A 8 48.74 -18.70 24.71
C THR A 8 48.07 -18.79 23.33
N ALA A 9 48.03 -19.96 22.69
CA ALA A 9 47.42 -20.11 21.36
C ALA A 9 46.02 -20.77 21.36
N ALA A 10 45.51 -21.23 22.50
CA ALA A 10 44.27 -22.03 22.55
C ALA A 10 43.02 -21.22 22.94
N ILE A 11 43.14 -19.99 23.45
CA ILE A 11 41.99 -19.24 23.98
C ILE A 11 41.34 -18.32 22.93
N LEU A 12 42.04 -17.95 21.85
CA LEU A 12 41.47 -17.05 20.84
C LEU A 12 40.53 -17.72 19.83
N LEU A 13 40.53 -19.06 19.71
CA LEU A 13 39.73 -19.78 18.70
C LEU A 13 38.37 -20.26 19.22
N ALA A 14 38.09 -20.15 20.52
CA ALA A 14 36.83 -20.62 21.12
C ALA A 14 35.72 -19.54 21.17
N LEU A 15 35.99 -18.31 20.72
CA LEU A 15 35.04 -17.19 20.77
C LEU A 15 34.27 -16.95 19.46
N ILE A 16 34.55 -17.71 18.40
CA ILE A 16 33.91 -17.51 17.08
C ILE A 16 32.71 -18.47 16.86
N THR A 17 32.51 -19.47 17.72
CA THR A 17 31.44 -20.47 17.55
C THR A 17 30.24 -20.30 18.49
N ALA A 18 30.18 -19.22 19.28
CA ALA A 18 29.04 -18.91 20.16
C ALA A 18 28.08 -17.86 19.57
N GLY A 19 28.03 -17.77 18.24
CA GLY A 19 27.13 -16.87 17.50
C GLY A 19 26.02 -17.61 16.74
N CYS A 20 25.55 -18.76 17.21
CA CYS A 20 24.32 -19.37 16.70
C CYS A 20 23.11 -18.69 17.37
N GLY A 21 22.90 -17.41 17.06
CA GLY A 21 21.60 -16.79 17.29
C GLY A 21 20.69 -17.27 16.19
N ASP A 22 19.74 -18.16 16.50
CA ASP A 22 18.64 -18.42 15.60
C ASP A 22 17.99 -17.07 15.27
N PRO A 23 17.80 -16.72 14.00
CA PRO A 23 17.15 -15.47 13.66
C PRO A 23 15.76 -15.50 14.28
N LEU A 24 15.52 -14.59 15.24
CA LEU A 24 14.23 -14.43 15.93
C LEU A 24 13.09 -14.07 14.97
N VAL A 25 13.43 -13.74 13.73
CA VAL A 25 12.51 -13.37 12.67
C VAL A 25 12.95 -14.05 11.38
N ASN A 26 12.02 -14.69 10.68
CA ASN A 26 12.25 -15.27 9.36
C ASN A 26 12.55 -14.17 8.34
N ALA A 27 13.10 -14.57 7.19
CA ALA A 27 13.37 -13.66 6.07
C ALA A 27 12.10 -12.96 5.53
N ASP A 28 10.92 -13.43 5.92
CA ASP A 28 9.63 -12.90 5.50
C ASP A 28 9.10 -11.76 6.39
N TYR A 29 9.83 -11.39 7.46
CA TYR A 29 9.45 -10.24 8.27
C TYR A 29 9.73 -8.93 7.55
N ARG A 30 8.67 -8.19 7.25
CA ARG A 30 8.71 -6.93 6.48
C ARG A 30 8.77 -5.68 7.35
N GLY A 31 8.75 -5.82 8.67
CA GLY A 31 8.62 -4.70 9.60
C GLY A 31 7.23 -4.60 10.21
N GLU A 32 6.99 -3.50 10.94
CA GLU A 32 5.67 -3.17 11.47
C GLU A 32 4.87 -2.49 10.35
N PRO A 33 3.63 -2.94 10.08
CA PRO A 33 2.77 -2.23 9.15
C PRO A 33 2.46 -0.82 9.65
N ILE A 34 2.10 0.04 8.71
CA ILE A 34 1.88 1.47 8.94
C ILE A 34 0.44 1.86 8.65
N LEU A 35 -0.22 1.01 7.86
CA LEU A 35 -1.62 1.10 7.51
C LEU A 35 -2.15 -0.31 7.29
N ARG A 36 -3.38 -0.54 7.75
CA ARG A 36 -4.10 -1.78 7.50
C ARG A 36 -5.43 -1.46 6.83
N LEU A 37 -5.67 -2.08 5.69
CA LEU A 37 -6.89 -1.94 4.92
C LEU A 37 -7.65 -3.26 4.99
N VAL A 38 -8.89 -3.21 5.45
CA VAL A 38 -9.75 -4.38 5.54
C VAL A 38 -11.00 -4.12 4.72
N GLY A 39 -11.46 -5.16 4.05
CA GLY A 39 -12.68 -5.08 3.28
C GLY A 39 -13.29 -6.44 3.00
N ARG A 40 -14.30 -6.41 2.15
CA ARG A 40 -15.03 -7.58 1.68
C ARG A 40 -15.14 -7.56 0.16
N ILE A 41 -15.38 -8.73 -0.41
CA ILE A 41 -15.68 -8.85 -1.83
C ILE A 41 -17.20 -8.72 -1.97
N ALA A 42 -17.65 -7.58 -2.49
CA ALA A 42 -19.07 -7.24 -2.57
C ALA A 42 -19.78 -7.99 -3.71
N SER A 43 -19.05 -8.31 -4.78
CA SER A 43 -19.59 -9.08 -5.90
C SER A 43 -18.51 -9.86 -6.63
N LEU A 44 -18.84 -11.10 -6.97
CA LEU A 44 -18.18 -11.93 -7.98
C LEU A 44 -19.23 -12.18 -9.06
N ARG A 45 -19.21 -11.43 -10.16
CA ARG A 45 -20.07 -11.71 -11.31
C ARG A 45 -19.22 -12.29 -12.44
N GLY A 46 -19.83 -13.19 -13.22
CA GLY A 46 -19.14 -13.90 -14.30
C GLY A 46 -18.47 -12.97 -15.31
N GLY A 47 -17.60 -13.53 -16.14
CA GLY A 47 -16.82 -12.79 -17.15
C GLY A 47 -15.31 -12.79 -16.89
N THR A 48 -14.88 -13.15 -15.69
CA THR A 48 -13.45 -13.40 -15.40
C THR A 48 -13.08 -14.83 -15.77
N ASP A 49 -12.56 -15.02 -16.98
CA ASP A 49 -11.87 -16.25 -17.39
C ASP A 49 -10.51 -16.32 -16.67
N ILE A 50 -10.55 -16.80 -15.41
CA ILE A 50 -9.35 -17.18 -14.66
C ILE A 50 -9.08 -18.65 -14.97
N GLY A 51 -7.94 -18.91 -15.61
CA GLY A 51 -7.46 -20.25 -15.93
C GLY A 51 -7.25 -21.11 -14.68
N PRO A 52 -7.15 -22.44 -14.83
CA PRO A 52 -6.99 -23.36 -13.71
C PRO A 52 -5.67 -23.17 -12.93
N ASP A 53 -4.68 -22.53 -13.55
CA ASP A 53 -3.35 -22.27 -12.98
C ASP A 53 -3.10 -20.78 -12.71
N GLU A 54 -4.13 -19.93 -12.83
CA GLU A 54 -4.04 -18.48 -12.64
C GLU A 54 -4.60 -18.09 -11.26
N GLU A 55 -4.08 -17.02 -10.67
CA GLU A 55 -4.49 -16.54 -9.34
C GLU A 55 -4.99 -15.09 -9.42
N ALA A 56 -6.14 -14.81 -8.80
CA ALA A 56 -6.58 -13.44 -8.58
C ALA A 56 -5.96 -12.87 -7.30
N LEU A 57 -5.21 -11.78 -7.45
CA LEU A 57 -4.49 -11.12 -6.36
C LEU A 57 -5.06 -9.73 -6.11
N VAL A 58 -5.20 -9.36 -4.84
CA VAL A 58 -5.51 -7.98 -4.43
C VAL A 58 -4.20 -7.26 -4.14
N SER A 59 -4.01 -6.08 -4.73
CA SER A 59 -2.82 -5.25 -4.49
C SER A 59 -3.19 -3.76 -4.46
N MET A 60 -2.23 -2.95 -4.05
CA MET A 60 -2.38 -1.50 -4.00
C MET A 60 -1.64 -0.87 -5.18
N PHE A 61 -2.35 -0.04 -5.93
CA PHE A 61 -1.85 0.64 -7.13
C PHE A 61 -1.97 2.14 -6.96
N TRP A 62 -1.01 2.89 -7.50
CA TRP A 62 -1.04 4.34 -7.50
C TRP A 62 -1.23 4.85 -8.94
N ASN A 63 -2.24 5.68 -9.17
CA ASN A 63 -2.36 6.39 -10.44
C ASN A 63 -1.45 7.62 -10.41
N THR A 64 -0.45 7.64 -11.28
CA THR A 64 0.59 8.68 -11.36
C THR A 64 0.25 9.81 -12.33
N ASP A 65 -0.85 9.66 -13.09
CA ASP A 65 -1.35 10.66 -14.04
C ASP A 65 -2.88 10.63 -14.09
N LEU A 66 -3.52 11.55 -13.36
CA LEU A 66 -4.99 11.73 -13.38
C LEU A 66 -5.50 12.39 -14.67
N THR A 67 -4.62 12.82 -15.58
CA THR A 67 -5.00 13.48 -16.83
C THR A 67 -4.94 12.54 -18.04
N ALA A 68 -4.31 11.38 -17.89
CA ALA A 68 -4.21 10.38 -18.93
C ALA A 68 -5.55 9.70 -19.18
N THR A 69 -5.89 9.46 -20.45
CA THR A 69 -7.07 8.67 -20.86
C THR A 69 -6.97 7.20 -20.46
N THR A 70 -5.78 6.75 -20.06
CA THR A 70 -5.54 5.40 -19.56
C THR A 70 -4.76 5.54 -18.26
N PRO A 71 -5.24 4.95 -17.15
CA PRO A 71 -4.59 5.08 -15.84
C PRO A 71 -3.13 4.67 -15.87
N ALA A 72 -2.25 5.55 -15.38
CA ALA A 72 -0.83 5.28 -15.23
C ALA A 72 -0.56 4.62 -13.87
N LEU A 73 -0.89 3.32 -13.78
CA LEU A 73 -0.86 2.56 -12.52
C LEU A 73 0.52 1.99 -12.21
N VAL A 74 0.98 2.21 -10.98
CA VAL A 74 2.20 1.62 -10.44
C VAL A 74 1.85 0.83 -9.17
N GLU A 75 2.21 -0.47 -9.15
CA GLU A 75 1.97 -1.34 -8.01
C GLU A 75 2.91 -1.03 -6.84
N GLN A 76 2.37 -0.89 -5.63
CA GLN A 76 3.18 -0.78 -4.42
C GLN A 76 3.59 -2.15 -3.89
N ARG A 77 4.89 -2.47 -4.01
CA ARG A 77 5.45 -3.77 -3.61
C ARG A 77 5.71 -3.93 -2.12
N SER A 78 5.59 -2.86 -1.34
CA SER A 78 5.70 -2.86 0.13
C SER A 78 4.35 -3.14 0.81
N VAL A 79 3.54 -4.03 0.22
CA VAL A 79 2.29 -4.52 0.79
C VAL A 79 2.31 -6.02 1.01
N SER A 80 1.54 -6.48 1.99
CA SER A 80 1.16 -7.90 2.15
C SER A 80 -0.34 -8.00 2.06
N THR A 81 -0.82 -8.97 1.29
CA THR A 81 -2.24 -9.21 1.08
C THR A 81 -2.60 -10.60 1.59
N ASN A 82 -3.64 -10.68 2.41
CA ASN A 82 -4.32 -11.92 2.75
C ASN A 82 -5.75 -11.86 2.22
N VAL A 83 -6.15 -12.83 1.40
CA VAL A 83 -7.49 -12.88 0.83
C VAL A 83 -8.18 -14.18 1.24
N GLU A 84 -9.31 -14.04 1.91
CA GLU A 84 -10.20 -15.14 2.24
C GLU A 84 -11.39 -15.10 1.28
N PHE A 85 -11.19 -15.52 0.02
CA PHE A 85 -12.26 -15.53 -0.97
C PHE A 85 -13.46 -16.39 -0.51
N PRO A 86 -14.71 -15.91 -0.67
CA PRO A 86 -15.16 -14.60 -1.16
C PRO A 86 -15.49 -13.60 -0.04
N ASN A 87 -15.05 -13.83 1.19
CA ASN A 87 -15.60 -13.17 2.37
C ASN A 87 -14.90 -11.86 2.71
N ALA A 88 -13.57 -11.88 2.73
CA ALA A 88 -12.78 -10.76 3.25
C ALA A 88 -11.41 -10.70 2.61
N PHE A 89 -10.80 -9.52 2.70
CA PHE A 89 -9.39 -9.34 2.42
C PHE A 89 -8.78 -8.38 3.44
N GLU A 90 -7.47 -8.50 3.57
CA GLU A 90 -6.62 -7.63 4.36
C GLU A 90 -5.42 -7.24 3.51
N VAL A 91 -5.10 -5.95 3.49
CA VAL A 91 -3.86 -5.42 2.94
C VAL A 91 -3.12 -4.67 4.04
N LEU A 92 -1.90 -5.11 4.33
CA LEU A 92 -0.96 -4.46 5.24
C LEU A 92 0.05 -3.69 4.41
N VAL A 93 0.17 -2.39 4.66
CA VAL A 93 1.16 -1.51 4.02
C VAL A 93 2.31 -1.28 4.98
N PHE A 94 3.55 -1.44 4.52
CA PHE A 94 4.74 -1.34 5.38
C PHE A 94 5.52 -0.05 5.17
N ASP A 95 5.44 0.56 3.99
CA ASP A 95 6.14 1.80 3.66
C ASP A 95 5.17 2.83 3.05
N PRO A 96 5.42 4.14 3.23
CA PRO A 96 4.72 5.15 2.46
C PRO A 96 4.99 4.97 0.95
N PRO A 97 4.16 5.55 0.07
CA PRO A 97 4.46 5.55 -1.36
C PRO A 97 5.81 6.21 -1.64
N ALA A 98 6.65 5.52 -2.41
CA ALA A 98 7.87 6.07 -3.00
C ALA A 98 7.57 7.14 -4.07
N GLU A 99 8.62 7.82 -4.54
CA GLU A 99 8.50 8.92 -5.52
C GLU A 99 7.79 8.47 -6.81
N GLU A 100 8.05 7.25 -7.28
CA GLU A 100 7.39 6.68 -8.46
C GLU A 100 5.88 6.45 -8.33
N HIS A 101 5.33 6.54 -7.11
CA HIS A 101 3.91 6.39 -6.83
C HIS A 101 3.16 7.73 -6.73
N LEU A 102 3.89 8.85 -6.80
CA LEU A 102 3.31 10.19 -6.67
C LEU A 102 2.88 10.72 -8.05
N LEU A 103 1.95 11.68 -8.05
CA LEU A 103 1.48 12.30 -9.28
C LEU A 103 2.62 13.04 -9.98
N THR A 104 2.73 12.82 -11.28
CA THR A 104 3.70 13.53 -12.12
C THR A 104 3.43 15.04 -12.15
N SER A 105 2.15 15.42 -12.07
CA SER A 105 1.72 16.82 -12.06
C SER A 105 1.83 17.48 -10.68
N ASP A 106 1.82 16.70 -9.59
CA ASP A 106 2.00 17.20 -8.22
C ASP A 106 2.67 16.13 -7.33
N PRO A 107 4.01 16.16 -7.17
CA PRO A 107 4.74 15.18 -6.39
C PRO A 107 4.52 15.29 -4.88
N ARG A 108 3.58 16.14 -4.42
CA ARG A 108 3.13 16.18 -3.03
C ARG A 108 2.00 15.17 -2.77
N LEU A 109 1.44 14.56 -3.81
CA LEU A 109 0.22 13.76 -3.73
C LEU A 109 0.39 12.40 -4.40
N GLY A 110 -0.09 11.34 -3.76
CA GLY A 110 -0.32 10.03 -4.38
C GLY A 110 -1.80 9.68 -4.29
N VAL A 111 -2.35 9.07 -5.36
CA VAL A 111 -3.72 8.57 -5.39
C VAL A 111 -3.71 7.06 -5.60
N GLY A 112 -4.02 6.33 -4.53
CA GLY A 112 -3.94 4.89 -4.40
C GLY A 112 -5.31 4.20 -4.49
N PHE A 113 -5.32 3.01 -5.09
CA PHE A 113 -6.49 2.19 -5.34
C PHE A 113 -6.20 0.74 -4.93
N LEU A 114 -7.20 0.08 -4.37
CA LEU A 114 -7.16 -1.37 -4.19
C LEU A 114 -7.77 -2.02 -5.42
N LEU A 115 -6.94 -2.72 -6.19
CA LEU A 115 -7.34 -3.39 -7.42
C LEU A 115 -7.09 -4.89 -7.31
N VAL A 116 -7.79 -5.64 -8.14
CA VAL A 116 -7.68 -7.09 -8.29
C VAL A 116 -7.16 -7.37 -9.68
N TYR A 117 -6.04 -8.07 -9.78
CA TYR A 117 -5.49 -8.53 -11.07
C TYR A 117 -5.38 -10.04 -11.12
N VAL A 118 -5.35 -10.59 -12.33
CA VAL A 118 -5.05 -12.00 -12.59
C VAL A 118 -3.57 -12.12 -12.89
N ASP A 119 -2.83 -12.84 -12.03
CA ASP A 119 -1.43 -13.18 -12.25
C ASP A 119 -1.34 -14.30 -13.31
N ARG A 120 -0.88 -13.92 -14.50
CA ARG A 120 -0.83 -14.78 -15.68
C ARG A 120 0.49 -15.53 -15.82
N ASP A 121 1.55 -15.06 -15.18
CA ASP A 121 2.89 -15.64 -15.30
C ASP A 121 3.42 -16.28 -14.00
N GLY A 122 2.70 -16.11 -12.89
CA GLY A 122 2.93 -16.77 -11.61
C GLY A 122 4.01 -16.09 -10.76
N ASP A 123 4.43 -14.87 -11.11
CA ASP A 123 5.44 -14.13 -10.36
C ASP A 123 4.87 -13.29 -9.20
N ARG A 124 3.53 -13.18 -9.13
CA ARG A 124 2.76 -12.45 -8.12
C ARG A 124 3.06 -10.96 -8.08
N VAL A 125 3.45 -10.39 -9.22
CA VAL A 125 3.73 -8.99 -9.43
C VAL A 125 2.97 -8.53 -10.65
N TYR A 126 2.26 -7.41 -10.57
CA TYR A 126 1.52 -6.93 -11.71
C TYR A 126 2.47 -6.55 -12.87
N GLY A 127 2.22 -7.15 -14.03
CA GLY A 127 3.00 -6.98 -15.24
C GLY A 127 2.14 -6.79 -16.49
N ALA A 128 2.82 -6.65 -17.63
CA ALA A 128 2.17 -6.40 -18.92
C ALA A 128 1.33 -7.59 -19.45
N ALA A 129 1.49 -8.77 -18.85
CA ALA A 129 0.70 -9.95 -19.19
C ALA A 129 -0.61 -10.02 -18.40
N ASP A 130 -0.75 -9.26 -17.32
CA ASP A 130 -1.83 -9.40 -16.34
C ASP A 130 -3.01 -8.49 -16.67
N ASP A 131 -4.18 -8.91 -16.21
CA ASP A 131 -5.44 -8.18 -16.40
C ASP A 131 -5.98 -7.68 -15.06
N ILE A 132 -6.34 -6.40 -14.98
CA ILE A 132 -7.12 -5.89 -13.85
C ILE A 132 -8.58 -6.27 -14.06
N ILE A 133 -9.12 -7.04 -13.13
CA ILE A 133 -10.47 -7.63 -13.20
C ILE A 133 -11.42 -7.11 -12.11
N GLY A 134 -10.93 -6.26 -11.22
CA GLY A 134 -11.72 -5.77 -10.11
C GLY A 134 -11.03 -4.68 -9.30
N GLY A 135 -11.75 -4.14 -8.34
CA GLY A 135 -11.23 -3.12 -7.45
C GLY A 135 -12.29 -2.44 -6.61
N ASN A 136 -11.86 -1.48 -5.80
CA ASN A 136 -12.77 -0.60 -5.09
C ASN A 136 -13.20 0.57 -6.00
N VAL A 137 -14.50 0.80 -6.13
CA VAL A 137 -15.08 1.84 -7.00
C VAL A 137 -15.73 2.99 -6.23
N THR A 138 -15.61 2.98 -4.89
CA THR A 138 -16.28 3.93 -4.00
C THR A 138 -15.32 4.75 -3.15
N LYS A 139 -14.04 4.38 -3.11
CA LYS A 139 -13.01 4.98 -2.30
C LYS A 139 -11.64 4.90 -2.96
N ALA A 140 -10.87 5.96 -2.79
CA ALA A 140 -9.44 5.95 -3.01
C ALA A 140 -8.71 6.21 -1.69
N LEU A 141 -7.50 5.68 -1.59
CA LEU A 141 -6.55 6.05 -0.55
C LEU A 141 -5.70 7.20 -1.09
N VAL A 142 -5.58 8.27 -0.34
CA VAL A 142 -4.74 9.41 -0.73
C VAL A 142 -3.56 9.48 0.21
N TRP A 143 -2.38 9.74 -0.36
CA TRP A 143 -1.19 10.09 0.40
C TRP A 143 -0.83 11.53 0.13
N ALA A 144 -0.79 12.37 1.17
CA ALA A 144 -0.29 13.73 1.05
C ALA A 144 1.04 13.87 1.80
N VAL A 145 2.05 14.37 1.11
CA VAL A 145 3.38 14.63 1.68
C VAL A 145 3.32 15.77 2.71
N GLN A 146 2.38 16.71 2.53
CA GLN A 146 2.09 17.82 3.42
C GLN A 146 0.58 18.09 3.47
N ASP A 147 0.13 18.94 4.39
CA ASP A 147 -1.27 19.38 4.40
C ASP A 147 -1.57 20.14 3.09
N LEU A 148 -2.66 19.74 2.44
CA LEU A 148 -3.21 20.40 1.26
C LEU A 148 -4.56 21.00 1.63
N ASP A 149 -4.80 22.24 1.25
CA ASP A 149 -6.13 22.83 1.36
C ASP A 149 -7.04 22.33 0.23
N ALA A 150 -8.35 22.54 0.41
CA ALA A 150 -9.36 22.15 -0.57
C ALA A 150 -9.12 22.72 -1.98
N ALA A 151 -8.46 23.88 -2.10
CA ALA A 151 -8.16 24.50 -3.39
C ALA A 151 -6.99 23.83 -4.12
N SER A 152 -6.06 23.24 -3.38
CA SER A 152 -4.89 22.53 -3.88
C SER A 152 -5.13 21.02 -4.06
N SER A 153 -6.30 20.53 -3.63
CA SER A 153 -6.69 19.13 -3.66
C SER A 153 -7.52 18.81 -4.90
N PRO A 154 -7.22 17.73 -5.65
CA PRO A 154 -8.05 17.26 -6.76
C PRO A 154 -9.37 16.62 -6.29
N PHE A 155 -9.68 16.69 -5.00
CA PHE A 155 -10.92 16.19 -4.43
C PHE A 155 -11.78 17.31 -3.84
N GLY A 156 -11.35 18.57 -3.96
CA GLY A 156 -12.09 19.73 -3.45
C GLY A 156 -12.26 19.75 -1.92
N THR A 157 -11.39 19.03 -1.20
CA THR A 157 -11.40 18.91 0.27
C THR A 157 -9.99 19.03 0.83
N ASP A 158 -9.87 19.52 2.06
CA ASP A 158 -8.59 19.54 2.78
C ASP A 158 -8.08 18.10 2.92
N ILE A 159 -6.78 17.89 2.67
CA ILE A 159 -6.09 16.61 2.81
C ILE A 159 -4.95 16.78 3.81
N PRO A 160 -5.03 16.18 5.02
CA PRO A 160 -3.92 16.22 5.96
C PRO A 160 -2.73 15.40 5.46
N THR A 161 -1.54 15.77 5.93
CA THR A 161 -0.31 15.01 5.74
C THR A 161 -0.49 13.54 6.14
N GLY A 162 -0.03 12.62 5.30
CA GLY A 162 -0.13 11.17 5.48
C GLY A 162 -1.29 10.55 4.70
N PHE A 163 -1.86 9.47 5.23
CA PHE A 163 -2.98 8.77 4.58
C PHE A 163 -4.33 9.44 4.87
N SER A 164 -5.17 9.52 3.85
CA SER A 164 -6.57 9.97 3.92
C SER A 164 -7.46 9.09 3.04
N LEU A 165 -8.77 9.04 3.31
CA LEU A 165 -9.74 8.38 2.44
C LEU A 165 -10.59 9.42 1.72
N VAL A 166 -10.82 9.21 0.44
CA VAL A 166 -11.74 10.04 -0.35
C VAL A 166 -12.77 9.15 -1.03
N ASN A 167 -13.99 9.66 -1.17
CA ASN A 167 -15.07 8.93 -1.85
C ASN A 167 -14.96 9.07 -3.38
N LEU A 168 -15.33 8.00 -4.09
CA LEU A 168 -15.40 7.94 -5.54
C LEU A 168 -16.85 7.74 -6.04
N PRO A 169 -17.17 8.21 -7.26
CA PRO A 169 -16.33 9.11 -8.06
C PRO A 169 -16.25 10.49 -7.40
N ALA A 170 -15.06 11.08 -7.33
CA ALA A 170 -14.96 12.48 -6.98
C ALA A 170 -15.39 13.29 -8.21
N ALA A 171 -16.36 14.19 -8.05
CA ALA A 171 -16.91 14.98 -9.15
C ALA A 171 -15.84 15.83 -9.87
N GLU A 172 -14.70 16.03 -9.23
CA GLU A 172 -13.63 16.91 -9.67
C GLU A 172 -12.27 16.21 -9.69
N CYS A 173 -12.15 14.92 -10.08
CA CYS A 173 -10.84 14.29 -10.36
C CYS A 173 -10.11 15.07 -11.48
N SER A 174 -9.65 16.27 -11.18
CA SER A 174 -9.25 17.35 -12.06
C SER A 174 -8.24 18.13 -11.26
N MET A 175 -6.97 18.01 -11.67
CA MET A 175 -5.87 18.62 -10.93
C MET A 175 -5.95 20.15 -11.02
N PRO A 176 -5.95 20.87 -9.88
CA PRO A 176 -5.61 22.28 -9.89
C PRO A 176 -4.14 22.45 -10.33
N PRO A 177 -3.73 23.65 -10.80
CA PRO A 177 -2.34 23.91 -11.16
C PRO A 177 -1.42 23.64 -9.96
N PRO A 178 -0.21 23.09 -10.16
CA PRO A 178 0.73 22.85 -9.07
C PRO A 178 1.19 24.18 -8.47
N ASP A 179 1.30 24.21 -7.13
CA ASP A 179 1.92 25.31 -6.38
C ASP A 179 3.39 24.96 -6.05
N ASP A 180 4.28 25.95 -6.21
CA ASP A 180 5.73 25.83 -5.97
C ASP A 180 6.06 25.70 -4.47
N HIS A 181 5.85 24.51 -3.91
CA HIS A 181 6.25 24.18 -2.54
C HIS A 181 7.09 22.89 -2.51
N HIS A 182 8.39 23.06 -2.20
CA HIS A 182 9.30 21.94 -1.95
C HIS A 182 9.17 21.45 -0.51
N PHE A 183 8.99 20.14 -0.33
CA PHE A 183 8.88 19.49 0.97
C PHE A 183 10.23 19.00 1.50
N THR A 184 10.42 19.10 2.83
CA THR A 184 11.61 18.60 3.55
C THR A 184 11.26 17.87 4.85
N GLY A 185 10.03 17.36 5.00
CA GLY A 185 9.63 16.61 6.19
C GLY A 185 9.87 15.11 6.05
N ASP A 186 9.94 14.41 7.18
CA ASP A 186 9.87 12.95 7.17
C ASP A 186 8.39 12.53 7.16
N PRO A 187 7.99 11.54 6.34
CA PRO A 187 6.64 11.01 6.34
C PRO A 187 6.27 10.51 7.74
N LYS A 188 5.09 10.91 8.26
CA LYS A 188 4.63 10.46 9.58
C LYS A 188 3.98 9.09 9.44
N VAL A 189 4.74 8.10 9.87
CA VAL A 189 4.39 6.70 9.86
C VAL A 189 4.15 6.29 11.32
N ASN A 190 2.89 6.30 11.79
CA ASN A 190 2.59 6.18 13.22
C ASN A 190 2.20 4.75 13.63
N SER A 191 2.83 4.24 14.71
CA SER A 191 2.23 3.23 15.57
C SER A 191 1.19 3.90 16.47
N CYS A 192 -0.10 3.69 16.21
CA CYS A 192 -1.16 4.32 16.98
C CYS A 192 -1.32 3.65 18.36
N THR A 193 -1.75 4.44 19.34
CA THR A 193 -2.13 3.93 20.67
C THR A 193 -3.57 4.31 21.05
N THR A 194 -4.09 5.36 20.42
CA THR A 194 -5.46 5.85 20.52
C THR A 194 -5.91 6.37 19.16
N ASP A 195 -7.23 6.53 18.97
CA ASP A 195 -7.82 7.06 17.73
C ASP A 195 -7.33 8.47 17.40
N ASP A 196 -7.00 9.28 18.40
CA ASP A 196 -6.56 10.68 18.23
C ASP A 196 -5.22 10.81 17.49
N VAL A 197 -4.45 9.72 17.39
CA VAL A 197 -3.17 9.67 16.66
C VAL A 197 -3.39 9.37 15.17
N CYS A 198 -4.55 8.83 14.82
CA CYS A 198 -4.90 8.47 13.45
C CYS A 198 -5.51 9.65 12.68
N PRO A 199 -5.42 9.64 11.34
CA PRO A 199 -6.15 10.60 10.52
C PRO A 199 -7.67 10.52 10.78
N PRO A 200 -8.44 11.60 10.51
CA PRO A 200 -9.86 11.68 10.89
C PRO A 200 -10.73 10.49 10.45
N ASP A 201 -10.47 9.93 9.27
CA ASP A 201 -11.22 8.82 8.68
C ASP A 201 -10.77 7.43 9.17
N PHE A 202 -9.85 7.40 10.13
CA PHE A 202 -9.22 6.20 10.64
C PHE A 202 -9.45 6.06 12.15
N THR A 203 -9.30 4.83 12.64
CA THR A 203 -9.31 4.44 14.05
C THR A 203 -8.08 3.58 14.31
N CYS A 204 -7.64 3.53 15.57
CA CYS A 204 -6.48 2.75 15.93
C CYS A 204 -6.85 1.28 16.12
N ASP A 205 -6.26 0.39 15.33
CA ASP A 205 -6.31 -1.04 15.59
C ASP A 205 -5.43 -1.36 16.80
N ALA A 206 -6.04 -1.74 17.93
CA ALA A 206 -5.30 -1.98 19.17
C ALA A 206 -4.39 -3.22 19.11
N THR A 207 -4.65 -4.16 18.19
CA THR A 207 -3.88 -5.40 18.02
C THR A 207 -2.59 -5.12 17.24
N TYR A 208 -2.72 -4.46 16.10
CA TYR A 208 -1.59 -4.16 15.21
C TYR A 208 -0.98 -2.79 15.50
N ARG A 209 -1.62 -1.95 16.31
CA ARG A 209 -1.20 -0.57 16.59
C ARG A 209 -1.02 0.25 15.30
N VAL A 210 -1.89 0.03 14.32
CA VAL A 210 -1.90 0.76 13.05
C VAL A 210 -3.24 1.44 12.84
N CYS A 211 -3.25 2.50 12.05
CA CYS A 211 -4.49 3.16 11.67
C CYS A 211 -5.22 2.31 10.63
N VAL A 212 -6.51 2.05 10.89
CA VAL A 212 -7.43 1.38 9.97
C VAL A 212 -8.56 2.31 9.58
N PRO A 213 -9.02 2.28 8.32
CA PRO A 213 -10.24 2.96 7.89
C PRO A 213 -11.39 2.68 8.86
N ARG A 214 -12.13 3.72 9.26
CA ARG A 214 -13.38 3.54 10.03
C ARG A 214 -14.42 2.77 9.23
N ASP A 215 -14.42 2.99 7.91
CA ASP A 215 -15.30 2.35 6.97
C ASP A 215 -14.50 1.36 6.10
N GLY A 216 -14.97 0.12 6.00
CA GLY A 216 -14.33 -0.91 5.18
C GLY A 216 -14.33 -0.61 3.68
N PHE A 217 -13.56 -1.41 2.93
CA PHE A 217 -13.53 -1.41 1.47
C PHE A 217 -14.45 -2.50 0.91
N ASP A 218 -15.14 -2.17 -0.18
CA ASP A 218 -15.94 -3.11 -0.96
C ASP A 218 -15.28 -3.31 -2.33
N LEU A 219 -14.83 -4.53 -2.62
CA LEU A 219 -14.26 -4.88 -3.93
C LEU A 219 -15.36 -5.42 -4.86
N VAL A 220 -15.41 -4.87 -6.07
CA VAL A 220 -16.26 -5.34 -7.17
C VAL A 220 -15.34 -6.06 -8.16
N ILE A 221 -15.66 -7.31 -8.49
CA ILE A 221 -14.89 -8.15 -9.42
C ILE A 221 -15.81 -8.64 -10.57
N GLY A 222 -15.30 -8.56 -11.79
CA GLY A 222 -15.96 -9.00 -13.02
C GLY A 222 -16.61 -7.88 -13.82
N ASP A 223 -17.59 -8.21 -14.66
CA ASP A 223 -18.14 -7.32 -15.71
C ASP A 223 -18.73 -5.98 -15.22
N GLU A 224 -19.00 -5.82 -13.91
CA GLU A 224 -19.48 -4.56 -13.33
C GLU A 224 -18.34 -3.62 -12.90
N PHE A 225 -17.10 -4.10 -12.94
CA PHE A 225 -15.92 -3.30 -12.67
C PHE A 225 -15.57 -2.43 -13.88
N ASP A 226 -15.35 -1.15 -13.61
CA ASP A 226 -14.94 -0.15 -14.59
C ASP A 226 -13.66 0.49 -14.04
N LEU A 227 -12.54 0.22 -14.72
CA LEU A 227 -11.22 0.67 -14.31
C LEU A 227 -11.13 2.20 -14.31
N ASP A 228 -11.71 2.86 -15.30
CA ASP A 228 -11.63 4.31 -15.44
C ASP A 228 -12.38 4.98 -14.29
N ARG A 229 -13.57 4.46 -13.97
CA ARG A 229 -14.35 4.89 -12.80
C ARG A 229 -13.63 4.60 -11.48
N ALA A 230 -12.93 3.47 -11.39
CA ALA A 230 -12.20 3.09 -10.18
C ALA A 230 -10.95 3.94 -9.94
N THR A 231 -10.35 4.52 -10.99
CA THR A 231 -9.00 5.11 -10.93
C THR A 231 -8.95 6.61 -11.21
N CYS A 232 -10.10 7.29 -11.21
CA CYS A 232 -10.21 8.72 -11.52
C CYS A 232 -9.69 9.08 -12.94
N ALA A 233 -9.79 8.18 -13.92
CA ALA A 233 -9.49 8.55 -15.31
C ALA A 233 -10.62 9.44 -15.88
N PRO A 234 -10.28 10.44 -16.71
CA PRO A 234 -11.22 11.42 -17.29
C PRO A 234 -12.14 10.86 -18.37
#